data_AF-A0A2Z4J7G6-F1
#
_entry.id   AF-A0A2Z4J7G6-F1
#
_cell.length_a   1.000
_cell.length_b   1.000
_cell.length_c   1.000
_cell.angle_alpha   90.00
_cell.angle_beta   90.00
_cell.angle_gamma   90.00
#
_symmetry.space_group_name_H-M   'P 1'
#
loop_
_entity.id
_entity.type
_entity.pdbx_description
1 polymer ?
#
loop_
_entity_poly.entity_id
_entity_poly.type
_entity_poly.pdbx_seq_one_letter_code
_entity_poly.pdbx_strand_id
1 'polypeptide(L)'
;MASSVDLRRCQVLGLAGTAFLALGGETAGALPVRELLAPSSAGAALGLVGVYFGVVLLIAAWAMLGRLLRGPEPPSPRALLLVLAVWAAPLLLAPPLFSRDVYSYLAQGAMVDARIDVYTHGPSRLGGPLADEVAPVWQHTAAPYGPVFLAAASALSGLTRGELPAGLVGMRLLALAGLGLMVAALPRLARHSGADPAAALWLGALNPLVLLHLVAGAHNDAMMLGLLGVGLVAALGRRPVLGAVLVTLAALVKAPALLGLAAIVVLQMRGGRHPARAALTTAAASAATTVAVTTVAGTGYGWIAALNTPVSPHNWALTSLLGRATGALLERLGSDLAPLAVPVWHAVGLAITAVALLMIWLRLRPRPVYALGLSLAAVAAFGPAIRPWYALWGLFLIAAAAPDTSVRHRVAAVTCVLALAVLPSGGPADLGQLLLAVSGGVLAVVVLWQARQAAQAPVLGRTA
;
A
#
# COMPACT_ATOMS: atom_id res chain seq x y z
N MET A 1 12.77 -13.94 33.62
CA MET A 1 11.35 -13.54 33.58
C MET A 1 10.85 -13.63 32.14
N ALA A 2 10.36 -14.80 31.72
CA ALA A 2 9.91 -15.04 30.35
C ALA A 2 8.56 -14.32 30.13
N SER A 3 8.49 -13.44 29.14
CA SER A 3 7.23 -12.80 28.76
C SER A 3 6.24 -13.86 28.26
N SER A 4 5.05 -13.92 28.86
CA SER A 4 3.95 -14.85 28.56
C SER A 4 3.29 -14.64 27.18
N VAL A 5 3.98 -14.03 26.22
CA VAL A 5 3.47 -13.86 24.87
C VAL A 5 3.71 -15.17 24.13
N ASP A 6 2.64 -15.79 23.64
CA ASP A 6 2.69 -16.96 22.76
C ASP A 6 2.03 -16.58 21.42
N LEU A 7 2.41 -17.26 20.34
CA LEU A 7 1.91 -17.05 18.98
C LEU A 7 0.38 -17.08 18.93
N ARG A 8 -0.26 -17.99 19.68
CA ARG A 8 -1.72 -18.09 19.76
C ARG A 8 -2.36 -16.80 20.25
N ARG A 9 -1.76 -16.11 21.22
CA ARG A 9 -2.26 -14.81 21.71
C ARG A 9 -2.19 -13.74 20.62
N CYS A 10 -1.11 -13.72 19.83
CA CYS A 10 -0.99 -12.81 18.69
C CYS A 10 -2.06 -13.11 17.63
N GLN A 11 -2.28 -14.39 17.31
CA GLN A 11 -3.32 -14.82 16.37
C GLN A 11 -4.70 -14.37 16.81
N VAL A 12 -5.11 -14.69 18.04
CA VAL A 12 -6.43 -14.33 18.59
C VAL A 12 -6.61 -12.81 18.65
N LEU A 13 -5.60 -12.07 19.10
CA LEU A 13 -5.71 -10.62 19.21
C LEU A 13 -5.85 -9.95 17.84
N GLY A 14 -5.07 -10.37 16.84
CA GLY A 14 -5.20 -9.83 15.49
C GLY A 14 -6.46 -10.31 14.76
N LEU A 15 -6.94 -11.53 15.04
CA LEU A 15 -8.25 -12.00 14.58
C LEU A 15 -9.37 -11.13 15.16
N ALA A 16 -9.34 -10.85 16.46
CA ALA A 16 -10.30 -9.95 17.10
C ALA A 16 -10.22 -8.55 16.47
N GLY A 17 -9.02 -8.00 16.31
CA GLY A 17 -8.83 -6.69 15.68
C GLY A 17 -9.40 -6.62 14.27
N THR A 18 -9.15 -7.64 13.45
CA THR A 18 -9.66 -7.72 12.07
C THR A 18 -11.15 -8.04 11.97
N ALA A 19 -11.72 -8.76 12.94
CA ALA A 19 -13.16 -8.93 13.07
C ALA A 19 -13.87 -7.60 13.42
N PHE A 20 -13.32 -6.80 14.35
CA PHE A 20 -13.83 -5.47 14.66
C PHE A 20 -13.74 -4.52 13.46
N LEU A 21 -12.66 -4.60 12.69
CA LEU A 21 -12.52 -3.88 11.42
C LEU A 21 -13.61 -4.26 10.43
N ALA A 22 -13.87 -5.56 10.25
CA ALA A 22 -14.89 -6.04 9.32
C ALA A 22 -16.29 -5.60 9.75
N LEU A 23 -16.66 -5.85 11.01
CA LEU A 23 -17.98 -5.52 11.56
C LEU A 23 -18.23 -4.01 11.59
N GLY A 24 -17.25 -3.22 12.02
CA GLY A 24 -17.39 -1.76 11.99
C GLY A 24 -17.39 -1.18 10.58
N GLY A 25 -16.76 -1.88 9.63
CA GLY A 25 -16.77 -1.55 8.22
C GLY A 25 -18.17 -1.54 7.60
N GLU A 26 -19.08 -2.42 8.07
CA GLU A 26 -20.46 -2.51 7.57
C GLU A 26 -21.26 -1.21 7.73
N THR A 27 -20.83 -0.30 8.62
CA THR A 27 -21.51 0.98 8.84
C THR A 27 -20.62 2.20 8.66
N ALA A 28 -19.28 2.06 8.74
CA ALA A 28 -18.32 3.16 8.63
C ALA A 28 -17.33 3.02 7.46
N GLY A 29 -17.37 1.90 6.73
CA GLY A 29 -16.47 1.62 5.62
C GLY A 29 -16.70 2.50 4.40
N ALA A 30 -15.93 2.23 3.35
CA ALA A 30 -16.15 2.81 2.03
C ALA A 30 -17.32 2.10 1.33
N LEU A 31 -18.51 2.21 1.90
CA LEU A 31 -19.73 1.55 1.42
C LEU A 31 -20.20 2.13 0.08
N PRO A 32 -21.00 1.36 -0.70
CA PRO A 32 -21.73 1.90 -1.83
C PRO A 32 -22.54 3.15 -1.46
N VAL A 33 -22.67 4.12 -2.36
CA VAL A 33 -23.30 5.43 -2.10
C VAL A 33 -24.71 5.27 -1.52
N ARG A 34 -25.48 4.31 -2.03
CA ARG A 34 -26.84 4.01 -1.56
C ARG A 34 -26.91 3.41 -0.14
N GLU A 35 -25.80 2.87 0.34
CA GLU A 35 -25.66 2.21 1.65
C GLU A 35 -24.98 3.14 2.67
N LEU A 36 -24.55 4.34 2.26
CA LEU A 36 -23.92 5.31 3.16
C LEU A 36 -24.91 5.78 4.22
N LEU A 37 -24.57 5.54 5.47
CA LEU A 37 -25.27 6.12 6.60
C LEU A 37 -24.90 7.59 6.77
N ALA A 38 -25.83 8.38 7.30
CA ALA A 38 -25.54 9.73 7.75
C ALA A 38 -24.37 9.67 8.76
N PRO A 39 -23.35 10.55 8.64
CA PRO A 39 -22.22 10.57 9.58
C PRO A 39 -22.64 10.72 11.05
N SER A 40 -23.77 11.40 11.30
CA SER A 40 -24.35 11.60 12.63
C SER A 40 -25.13 10.40 13.18
N SER A 41 -25.32 9.34 12.39
CA SER A 41 -26.07 8.16 12.83
C SER A 41 -25.29 7.37 13.87
N ALA A 42 -26.02 6.81 14.85
CA ALA A 42 -25.42 5.96 15.88
C ALA A 42 -24.70 4.74 15.26
N GLY A 43 -25.23 4.18 14.17
CA GLY A 43 -24.61 3.06 13.44
C GLY A 43 -23.24 3.42 12.87
N ALA A 44 -23.12 4.56 12.20
CA ALA A 44 -21.84 5.04 11.66
C ALA A 44 -20.85 5.37 12.80
N ALA A 45 -21.32 5.97 13.89
CA ALA A 45 -20.49 6.28 15.04
C ALA A 45 -19.95 5.02 15.73
N LEU A 46 -20.80 4.03 16.01
CA LEU A 46 -20.39 2.75 16.59
C LEU A 46 -19.45 1.98 15.67
N GLY A 47 -19.72 2.00 14.36
CA GLY A 47 -18.83 1.39 13.37
C GLY A 47 -17.45 2.01 13.37
N LEU A 48 -17.37 3.35 13.40
CA LEU A 48 -16.11 4.08 13.43
C LEU A 48 -15.30 3.80 14.70
N VAL A 49 -15.96 3.80 15.87
CA VAL A 49 -15.34 3.41 17.15
C VAL A 49 -14.83 1.97 17.06
N GLY A 50 -15.64 1.05 16.53
CA GLY A 50 -15.28 -0.36 16.34
C GLY A 50 -14.08 -0.57 15.41
N VAL A 51 -14.04 0.15 14.28
CA VAL A 51 -12.90 0.10 13.35
C VAL A 51 -11.62 0.50 14.05
N TYR A 52 -11.58 1.67 14.70
CA TYR A 52 -10.35 2.17 15.33
C TYR A 52 -9.95 1.35 16.56
N PHE A 53 -10.92 0.81 17.30
CA PHE A 53 -10.67 -0.22 18.29
C PHE A 53 -9.93 -1.42 17.67
N GLY A 54 -10.45 -1.92 16.54
CA GLY A 54 -9.85 -3.01 15.76
C GLY A 54 -8.44 -2.70 15.22
N VAL A 55 -8.20 -1.49 14.71
CA VAL A 55 -6.87 -1.06 14.24
C VAL A 55 -5.84 -1.13 15.37
N VAL A 56 -6.18 -0.62 16.56
CA VAL A 56 -5.27 -0.62 17.72
C VAL A 56 -4.97 -2.05 18.18
N LEU A 57 -5.98 -2.93 18.21
CA LEU A 57 -5.75 -4.36 18.52
C LEU A 57 -4.85 -5.04 17.49
N LEU A 58 -5.04 -4.77 16.20
CA LEU A 58 -4.20 -5.32 15.13
C LEU A 58 -2.75 -4.83 15.26
N ILE A 59 -2.53 -3.53 15.50
CA ILE A 59 -1.20 -2.97 15.75
C ILE A 59 -0.56 -3.61 16.98
N ALA A 60 -1.31 -3.79 18.07
CA ALA A 60 -0.82 -4.44 19.28
C ALA A 60 -0.41 -5.91 19.02
N ALA A 61 -1.24 -6.67 18.32
CA ALA A 61 -0.97 -8.05 17.91
C ALA A 61 0.28 -8.14 17.04
N TRP A 62 0.41 -7.24 16.07
CA TRP A 62 1.57 -7.15 15.19
C TRP A 62 2.85 -6.77 15.94
N ALA A 63 2.79 -5.83 16.87
CA ALA A 63 3.93 -5.46 17.71
C ALA A 63 4.32 -6.58 18.67
N MET A 64 3.35 -7.34 19.21
CA MET A 64 3.59 -8.55 20.01
C MET A 64 4.30 -9.62 19.19
N LEU A 65 3.85 -9.87 17.96
CA LEU A 65 4.49 -10.81 17.04
C LEU A 65 5.93 -10.40 16.71
N GLY A 66 6.18 -9.11 16.53
CA GLY A 66 7.53 -8.57 16.34
C GLY A 66 8.44 -8.75 17.55
N ARG A 67 7.89 -8.84 18.77
CA ARG A 67 8.66 -9.22 19.98
C ARG A 67 8.96 -10.72 20.00
N LEU A 68 8.02 -11.57 19.60
CA LEU A 68 8.23 -13.03 19.52
C LEU A 68 9.35 -13.39 18.55
N LEU A 69 9.45 -12.71 17.42
CA LEU A 69 10.52 -12.93 16.44
C LEU A 69 11.91 -12.56 16.95
N ARG A 70 12.01 -11.77 18.01
CA ARG A 70 13.27 -11.44 18.70
C ARG A 70 13.53 -12.34 19.92
N GLY A 71 12.61 -13.24 20.23
CA GLY A 71 12.74 -14.19 21.32
C GLY A 71 13.68 -15.35 20.98
N PRO A 72 13.95 -16.25 21.95
CA PRO A 72 14.83 -17.40 21.75
C PRO A 72 14.27 -18.42 20.74
N GLU A 73 12.93 -18.50 20.63
CA GLU A 73 12.22 -19.44 19.75
C GLU A 73 11.31 -18.66 18.78
N PRO A 74 11.88 -18.08 17.71
CA PRO A 74 11.09 -17.31 16.74
C PRO A 74 10.13 -18.22 15.95
N PRO A 75 8.88 -17.77 15.69
CA PRO A 75 7.94 -18.52 14.86
C PRO A 75 8.49 -18.85 13.47
N SER A 76 8.21 -20.06 12.98
CA SER A 76 8.60 -20.46 11.62
C SER A 76 7.87 -19.63 10.55
N PRO A 77 8.43 -19.49 9.33
CA PRO A 77 7.76 -18.81 8.23
C PRO A 77 6.36 -19.37 7.94
N ARG A 78 6.16 -20.69 8.04
CA ARG A 78 4.85 -21.34 7.86
C ARG A 78 3.84 -20.86 8.90
N ALA A 79 4.26 -20.73 10.15
CA ALA A 79 3.42 -20.23 11.23
C ALA A 79 3.02 -18.75 10.97
N LEU A 80 3.93 -17.93 10.45
CA LEU A 80 3.61 -16.56 10.04
C LEU A 80 2.60 -16.49 8.89
N LEU A 81 2.64 -17.43 7.94
CA LEU A 81 1.62 -17.50 6.88
C LEU A 81 0.25 -17.86 7.43
N LEU A 82 0.18 -18.74 8.43
CA LEU A 82 -1.07 -19.02 9.12
C LEU A 82 -1.59 -17.78 9.85
N VAL A 83 -0.72 -17.03 10.54
CA VAL A 83 -1.12 -15.74 11.15
C VAL A 83 -1.69 -14.80 10.09
N LEU A 84 -1.04 -14.67 8.92
CA LEU A 84 -1.50 -13.82 7.84
C LEU A 84 -2.88 -14.25 7.33
N ALA A 85 -3.08 -15.54 7.11
CA ALA A 85 -4.37 -16.08 6.68
C ALA A 85 -5.48 -15.81 7.72
N VAL A 86 -5.19 -16.03 9.00
CA VAL A 86 -6.13 -15.78 10.10
C VAL A 86 -6.50 -14.30 10.20
N TRP A 87 -5.55 -13.39 10.09
CA TRP A 87 -5.81 -11.94 10.16
C TRP A 87 -6.47 -11.41 8.88
N ALA A 88 -6.14 -11.97 7.72
CA ALA A 88 -6.77 -11.56 6.46
C ALA A 88 -8.22 -12.03 6.36
N ALA A 89 -8.57 -13.20 6.92
CA ALA A 89 -9.86 -13.84 6.70
C ALA A 89 -11.09 -12.95 6.97
N PRO A 90 -11.21 -12.23 8.12
CA PRO A 90 -12.34 -11.34 8.33
C PRO A 90 -12.39 -10.18 7.32
N LEU A 91 -11.23 -9.67 6.92
CA LEU A 91 -11.12 -8.53 5.99
C LEU A 91 -11.54 -8.89 4.56
N LEU A 92 -11.57 -10.18 4.20
CA LEU A 92 -12.08 -10.64 2.91
C LEU A 92 -13.60 -10.53 2.82
N LEU A 93 -14.28 -10.59 3.96
CA LEU A 93 -15.74 -10.48 4.06
C LEU A 93 -16.18 -9.04 4.28
N ALA A 94 -15.29 -8.19 4.81
CA ALA A 94 -15.56 -6.78 5.05
C ALA A 94 -15.86 -6.01 3.76
N PRO A 95 -16.64 -4.92 3.81
CA PRO A 95 -16.69 -3.94 2.73
C PRO A 95 -15.31 -3.28 2.53
N PRO A 96 -15.09 -2.55 1.41
CA PRO A 96 -13.85 -1.81 1.23
C PRO A 96 -13.59 -0.88 2.41
N LEU A 97 -12.34 -0.86 2.89
CA LEU A 97 -11.94 -0.03 4.02
C LEU A 97 -10.79 0.91 3.63
N PHE A 98 -10.80 2.10 4.24
CA PHE A 98 -9.75 3.12 4.18
C PHE A 98 -9.50 3.76 2.81
N SER A 99 -10.25 3.35 1.78
CA SER A 99 -10.14 3.90 0.43
C SER A 99 -11.36 3.55 -0.40
N ARG A 100 -11.72 4.46 -1.31
CA ARG A 100 -12.73 4.24 -2.37
C ARG A 100 -12.11 3.88 -3.72
N ASP A 101 -10.79 3.72 -3.80
CA ASP A 101 -10.10 3.53 -5.09
C ASP A 101 -10.54 2.25 -5.82
N VAL A 102 -11.03 1.23 -5.11
CA VAL A 102 -11.58 0.02 -5.74
C VAL A 102 -12.75 0.32 -6.68
N TYR A 103 -13.58 1.32 -6.37
CA TYR A 103 -14.67 1.75 -7.26
C TYR A 103 -14.12 2.43 -8.52
N SER A 104 -13.07 3.24 -8.37
CA SER A 104 -12.33 3.80 -9.52
C SER A 104 -11.76 2.71 -10.41
N TYR A 105 -11.19 1.65 -9.82
CA TYR A 105 -10.64 0.53 -10.60
C TYR A 105 -11.71 -0.19 -11.41
N LEU A 106 -12.88 -0.43 -10.82
CA LEU A 106 -14.00 -1.09 -11.49
C LEU A 106 -14.56 -0.23 -12.61
N ALA A 107 -14.79 1.06 -12.35
CA ALA A 107 -15.27 1.99 -13.38
C ALA A 107 -14.27 2.12 -14.53
N GLN A 108 -12.97 2.22 -14.24
CA GLN A 108 -11.93 2.28 -15.28
C GLN A 108 -11.83 0.98 -16.07
N GLY A 109 -11.99 -0.18 -15.43
CA GLY A 109 -12.08 -1.47 -16.13
C GLY A 109 -13.27 -1.51 -17.10
N ALA A 110 -14.45 -1.08 -16.63
CA ALA A 110 -15.66 -1.00 -17.44
C ALA A 110 -15.54 0.02 -18.59
N MET A 111 -14.85 1.14 -18.37
CA MET A 111 -14.56 2.09 -19.45
C MET A 111 -13.71 1.46 -20.56
N VAL A 112 -12.65 0.73 -20.20
CA VAL A 112 -11.80 0.04 -21.20
C VAL A 112 -12.59 -1.03 -21.95
N ASP A 113 -13.43 -1.81 -21.24
CA ASP A 113 -14.32 -2.81 -21.84
C ASP A 113 -15.32 -2.16 -22.82
N ALA A 114 -15.87 -1.00 -22.45
CA ALA A 114 -16.75 -0.17 -23.28
C ALA A 114 -16.02 0.65 -24.36
N ARG A 115 -14.71 0.44 -24.57
CA ARG A 115 -13.87 1.17 -25.54
C ARG A 115 -13.85 2.70 -25.32
N ILE A 116 -14.06 3.14 -24.09
CA ILE A 116 -13.88 4.53 -23.66
C ILE A 116 -12.41 4.74 -23.30
N ASP A 117 -11.79 5.76 -23.87
CA ASP A 117 -10.41 6.11 -23.57
C ASP A 117 -10.29 6.69 -22.14
N VAL A 118 -9.82 5.83 -21.23
CA VAL A 118 -9.58 6.14 -19.82
C VAL A 118 -8.45 7.13 -19.57
N TYR A 119 -7.64 7.45 -20.58
CA TYR A 119 -6.56 8.43 -20.43
C TYR A 119 -6.96 9.84 -20.81
N THR A 120 -8.08 10.01 -21.48
CA THR A 120 -8.64 11.32 -21.85
C THR A 120 -9.94 11.64 -21.13
N HIS A 121 -10.67 10.60 -20.68
CA HIS A 121 -11.94 10.74 -19.98
C HIS A 121 -11.87 10.17 -18.56
N GLY A 122 -12.65 10.77 -17.65
CA GLY A 122 -12.88 10.24 -16.32
C GLY A 122 -14.13 9.34 -16.24
N PRO A 123 -14.34 8.65 -15.11
CA PRO A 123 -15.48 7.78 -14.87
C PRO A 123 -16.86 8.40 -15.11
N SER A 124 -17.00 9.72 -14.99
CA SER A 124 -18.25 10.42 -15.32
C SER A 124 -18.72 10.17 -16.76
N ARG A 125 -17.79 9.83 -17.68
CA ARG A 125 -18.13 9.52 -19.08
C ARG A 125 -18.74 8.12 -19.25
N LEU A 126 -18.43 7.18 -18.36
CA LEU A 126 -19.06 5.86 -18.32
C LEU A 126 -20.53 5.99 -17.93
N GLY A 127 -20.81 6.80 -16.91
CA GLY A 127 -22.13 6.92 -16.30
C GLY A 127 -22.58 5.62 -15.59
N GLY A 128 -23.79 5.66 -15.04
CA GLY A 128 -24.42 4.52 -14.40
C GLY A 128 -23.79 4.09 -13.06
N PRO A 129 -24.24 2.94 -12.52
CA PRO A 129 -24.00 2.59 -11.12
C PRO A 129 -22.52 2.48 -10.72
N LEU A 130 -21.64 2.02 -11.61
CA LEU A 130 -20.21 1.94 -11.30
C LEU A 130 -19.55 3.32 -11.23
N ALA A 131 -19.94 4.24 -12.13
CA ALA A 131 -19.42 5.59 -12.12
C ALA A 131 -19.89 6.35 -10.88
N ASP A 132 -21.14 6.17 -10.46
CA ASP A 132 -21.72 6.85 -9.29
C ASP A 132 -20.97 6.52 -7.98
N GLU A 133 -20.35 5.35 -7.90
CA GLU A 133 -19.57 4.93 -6.73
C GLU A 133 -18.17 5.58 -6.63
N VAL A 134 -17.67 6.11 -7.74
CA VAL A 134 -16.34 6.73 -7.81
C VAL A 134 -16.31 8.00 -6.95
N ALA A 135 -15.26 8.13 -6.14
CA ALA A 135 -15.11 9.31 -5.29
C ALA A 135 -15.13 10.61 -6.14
N PRO A 136 -15.81 11.68 -5.69
CA PRO A 136 -16.01 12.89 -6.50
C PRO A 136 -14.72 13.50 -7.08
N VAL A 137 -13.63 13.45 -6.32
CA VAL A 137 -12.31 13.96 -6.75
C VAL A 137 -11.74 13.25 -7.98
N TRP A 138 -12.22 12.04 -8.29
CA TRP A 138 -11.73 11.22 -9.40
C TRP A 138 -12.68 11.14 -10.60
N GLN A 139 -13.90 11.69 -10.49
CA GLN A 139 -14.95 11.58 -11.52
C GLN A 139 -14.53 12.09 -12.90
N HIS A 140 -13.74 13.16 -12.95
CA HIS A 140 -13.34 13.83 -14.19
C HIS A 140 -11.84 13.69 -14.47
N THR A 141 -11.18 12.71 -13.84
CA THR A 141 -9.73 12.52 -13.96
C THR A 141 -9.38 11.29 -14.80
N ALA A 142 -8.36 11.41 -15.64
CA ALA A 142 -7.78 10.28 -16.38
C ALA A 142 -7.17 9.23 -15.44
N ALA A 143 -7.20 7.96 -15.83
CA ALA A 143 -6.63 6.85 -15.07
C ALA A 143 -5.09 6.91 -15.01
N PRO A 144 -4.46 6.96 -13.82
CA PRO A 144 -3.00 6.99 -13.68
C PRO A 144 -2.36 5.59 -13.71
N TYR A 145 -3.04 4.60 -14.28
CA TYR A 145 -2.62 3.19 -14.27
C TYR A 145 -2.20 2.72 -15.64
N GLY A 146 -1.20 1.83 -15.65
CA GLY A 146 -0.69 1.29 -16.90
C GLY A 146 -1.55 0.17 -17.48
N PRO A 147 -1.21 -0.29 -18.70
CA PRO A 147 -1.97 -1.28 -19.45
C PRO A 147 -2.15 -2.63 -18.76
N VAL A 148 -1.20 -3.08 -17.92
CA VAL A 148 -1.34 -4.39 -17.22
C VAL A 148 -2.51 -4.35 -16.25
N PHE A 149 -2.62 -3.27 -15.47
CA PHE A 149 -3.71 -3.15 -14.50
C PHE A 149 -5.06 -2.93 -15.20
N LEU A 150 -5.09 -2.06 -16.21
CA LEU A 150 -6.31 -1.77 -16.95
C LEU A 150 -6.84 -3.00 -17.71
N ALA A 151 -5.95 -3.81 -18.31
CA ALA A 151 -6.37 -5.06 -18.95
C ALA A 151 -6.95 -6.06 -17.93
N ALA A 152 -6.35 -6.18 -16.74
CA ALA A 152 -6.88 -7.04 -15.68
C ALA A 152 -8.24 -6.53 -15.15
N ALA A 153 -8.39 -5.22 -14.96
CA ALA A 153 -9.63 -4.59 -14.53
C ALA A 153 -10.74 -4.72 -15.59
N SER A 154 -10.40 -4.58 -16.87
CA SER A 154 -11.32 -4.74 -18.01
C SER A 154 -11.77 -6.19 -18.16
N ALA A 155 -10.84 -7.15 -18.11
CA ALA A 155 -11.18 -8.57 -18.12
C ALA A 155 -12.11 -8.93 -16.96
N LEU A 156 -11.85 -8.37 -15.77
CA LEU A 156 -12.72 -8.55 -14.62
C LEU A 156 -14.12 -7.95 -14.86
N SER A 157 -14.19 -6.73 -15.40
CA SER A 157 -15.47 -6.08 -15.73
C SER A 157 -16.33 -6.96 -16.63
N GLY A 158 -15.74 -7.55 -17.68
CA GLY A 158 -16.44 -8.48 -18.56
C GLY A 158 -16.91 -9.76 -17.84
N LEU A 159 -16.03 -10.38 -17.04
CA LEU A 159 -16.36 -11.58 -16.26
C LEU A 159 -17.46 -11.36 -15.23
N THR A 160 -17.49 -10.18 -14.59
CA THR A 160 -18.48 -9.83 -13.59
C THR A 160 -19.70 -9.15 -14.19
N ARG A 161 -19.75 -8.96 -15.52
CA ARG A 161 -20.83 -8.27 -16.23
C ARG A 161 -21.11 -6.87 -15.66
N GLY A 162 -20.08 -6.18 -15.17
CA GLY A 162 -20.21 -4.89 -14.50
C GLY A 162 -20.90 -4.90 -13.13
N GLU A 163 -21.24 -6.07 -12.57
CA GLU A 163 -21.90 -6.17 -11.26
C GLU A 163 -20.94 -5.81 -10.12
N LEU A 164 -21.37 -4.85 -9.28
CA LEU A 164 -20.52 -4.29 -8.24
C LEU A 164 -20.03 -5.32 -7.20
N PRO A 165 -20.89 -6.18 -6.59
CA PRO A 165 -20.42 -7.14 -5.59
C PRO A 165 -19.39 -8.14 -6.15
N ALA A 166 -19.64 -8.64 -7.37
CA ALA A 166 -18.73 -9.57 -8.04
C ALA A 166 -17.42 -8.89 -8.43
N GLY A 167 -17.49 -7.64 -8.91
CA GLY A 167 -16.31 -6.80 -9.20
C GLY A 167 -15.44 -6.59 -7.96
N LEU A 168 -16.04 -6.26 -6.81
CA LEU A 168 -15.31 -6.07 -5.55
C LEU A 168 -14.58 -7.34 -5.10
N VAL A 169 -15.22 -8.51 -5.22
CA VAL A 169 -14.58 -9.80 -4.94
C VAL A 169 -13.41 -10.04 -5.90
N GLY A 170 -13.62 -9.80 -7.20
CA GLY A 170 -12.56 -9.97 -8.20
C GLY A 170 -11.35 -9.07 -7.97
N MET A 171 -11.57 -7.80 -7.61
CA MET A 171 -10.48 -6.88 -7.27
C MET A 171 -9.71 -7.34 -6.02
N ARG A 172 -10.41 -7.87 -5.01
CA ARG A 172 -9.76 -8.50 -3.86
C ARG A 172 -8.92 -9.70 -4.26
N LEU A 173 -9.41 -10.56 -5.16
CA LEU A 173 -8.65 -11.72 -5.64
C LEU A 173 -7.36 -11.28 -6.38
N LEU A 174 -7.43 -10.22 -7.19
CA LEU A 174 -6.24 -9.64 -7.82
C LEU A 174 -5.24 -9.11 -6.79
N ALA A 175 -5.72 -8.39 -5.77
CA ALA A 175 -4.88 -7.89 -4.69
C ALA A 175 -4.24 -9.04 -3.89
N LEU A 176 -5.00 -10.10 -3.59
CA LEU A 176 -4.50 -11.30 -2.91
C LEU A 176 -3.49 -12.09 -3.74
N ALA A 177 -3.66 -12.17 -5.06
CA ALA A 177 -2.66 -12.76 -5.94
C ALA A 177 -1.34 -11.97 -5.86
N GLY A 178 -1.42 -10.64 -5.88
CA GLY A 178 -0.28 -9.75 -5.63
C GLY A 178 0.39 -9.99 -4.27
N LEU A 179 -0.40 -10.09 -3.20
CA LEU A 179 0.10 -10.42 -1.86
C LEU A 179 0.75 -11.80 -1.80
N GLY A 180 0.22 -12.80 -2.51
CA GLY A 180 0.83 -14.13 -2.63
C GLY A 180 2.21 -14.07 -3.28
N LEU A 181 2.37 -13.26 -4.33
CA LEU A 181 3.67 -12.99 -4.95
C LEU A 181 4.62 -12.26 -4.00
N MET A 182 4.14 -11.28 -3.22
CA MET A 182 4.93 -10.60 -2.18
C MET A 182 5.45 -11.60 -1.15
N VAL A 183 4.58 -12.47 -0.62
CA VAL A 183 4.92 -13.52 0.34
C VAL A 183 5.94 -14.50 -0.24
N ALA A 184 5.83 -14.85 -1.53
CA ALA A 184 6.82 -15.68 -2.19
C ALA A 184 8.17 -14.95 -2.36
N ALA A 185 8.17 -13.65 -2.65
CA ALA A 185 9.38 -12.89 -2.89
C ALA A 185 10.17 -12.58 -1.60
N LEU A 186 9.49 -12.15 -0.53
CA LEU A 186 10.09 -11.63 0.70
C LEU A 186 11.18 -12.55 1.30
N PRO A 187 10.94 -13.84 1.57
CA PRO A 187 11.96 -14.73 2.12
C PRO A 187 13.18 -14.93 1.21
N ARG A 188 12.97 -14.87 -0.11
CA ARG A 188 14.05 -15.04 -1.11
C ARG A 188 14.90 -13.78 -1.22
N LEU A 189 14.26 -12.61 -1.22
CA LEU A 189 14.93 -11.31 -1.18
C LEU A 189 15.70 -11.12 0.13
N ALA A 190 15.13 -11.55 1.25
CA ALA A 190 15.76 -11.50 2.56
C ALA A 190 17.06 -12.30 2.59
N ARG A 191 17.03 -13.57 2.16
CA ARG A 191 18.22 -14.42 2.10
C ARG A 191 19.32 -13.83 1.21
N HIS A 192 18.98 -13.31 0.03
CA HIS A 192 19.97 -12.67 -0.84
C HIS A 192 20.56 -11.38 -0.24
N SER A 193 19.82 -10.71 0.63
CA SER A 193 20.25 -9.46 1.29
C SER A 193 20.93 -9.71 2.64
N GLY A 194 21.06 -10.98 3.08
CA GLY A 194 21.60 -11.34 4.39
C GLY A 194 20.66 -11.01 5.57
N ALA A 195 19.37 -10.80 5.30
CA ALA A 195 18.35 -10.47 6.28
C ALA A 195 17.53 -11.70 6.68
N ASP A 196 17.01 -11.69 7.92
CA ASP A 196 16.09 -12.73 8.41
C ASP A 196 14.76 -12.77 7.61
N PRO A 197 14.42 -13.91 6.98
CA PRO A 197 13.15 -14.11 6.29
C PRO A 197 11.90 -13.94 7.16
N ALA A 198 11.95 -14.33 8.43
CA ALA A 198 10.79 -14.25 9.31
C ALA A 198 10.46 -12.79 9.65
N ALA A 199 11.47 -11.99 9.99
CA ALA A 199 11.33 -10.55 10.13
C ALA A 199 10.88 -9.85 8.84
N ALA A 200 11.34 -10.31 7.67
CA ALA A 200 10.89 -9.77 6.38
C ALA A 200 9.41 -10.03 6.12
N LEU A 201 8.91 -11.23 6.43
CA LEU A 201 7.47 -11.54 6.35
C LEU A 201 6.65 -10.73 7.36
N TRP A 202 7.15 -10.57 8.58
CA TRP A 202 6.50 -9.76 9.62
C TRP A 202 6.35 -8.30 9.22
N LEU A 203 7.43 -7.67 8.75
CA LEU A 203 7.45 -6.24 8.42
C LEU A 203 6.89 -5.95 7.01
N GLY A 204 6.94 -6.92 6.10
CA GLY A 204 6.61 -6.74 4.69
C GLY A 204 5.26 -7.30 4.24
N ALA A 205 4.75 -8.39 4.84
CA ALA A 205 3.47 -9.01 4.46
C ALA A 205 2.42 -8.95 5.59
N LEU A 206 2.83 -9.16 6.83
CA LEU A 206 1.98 -9.05 8.02
C LEU A 206 1.83 -7.60 8.52
N ASN A 207 2.43 -6.65 7.82
CA ASN A 207 2.35 -5.23 8.15
C ASN A 207 0.88 -4.77 8.23
N PRO A 208 0.45 -4.05 9.29
CA PRO A 208 -0.91 -3.53 9.38
C PRO A 208 -1.36 -2.76 8.14
N LEU A 209 -0.48 -1.96 7.51
CA LEU A 209 -0.82 -1.23 6.28
C LEU A 209 -1.14 -2.17 5.10
N VAL A 210 -0.50 -3.35 5.02
CA VAL A 210 -0.82 -4.36 4.00
C VAL A 210 -2.23 -4.90 4.22
N LEU A 211 -2.58 -5.25 5.45
CA LEU A 211 -3.92 -5.76 5.78
C LEU A 211 -4.99 -4.69 5.57
N LEU A 212 -4.76 -3.46 6.03
CA LEU A 212 -5.73 -2.37 5.95
C LEU A 212 -5.94 -1.88 4.52
N HIS A 213 -4.87 -1.73 3.73
CA HIS A 213 -5.00 -1.13 2.38
C HIS A 213 -4.95 -2.16 1.25
N LEU A 214 -4.02 -3.12 1.28
CA LEU A 214 -3.90 -4.08 0.18
C LEU A 214 -5.00 -5.14 0.24
N VAL A 215 -5.33 -5.64 1.43
CA VAL A 215 -6.38 -6.67 1.61
C VAL A 215 -7.76 -6.02 1.72
N ALA A 216 -8.01 -5.26 2.78
CA ALA A 216 -9.35 -4.70 3.01
C ALA A 216 -9.73 -3.62 1.98
N GLY A 217 -8.77 -2.78 1.58
CA GLY A 217 -8.97 -1.76 0.53
C GLY A 217 -8.83 -2.25 -0.91
N ALA A 218 -8.48 -3.53 -1.14
CA ALA A 218 -8.27 -4.12 -2.47
C ALA A 218 -7.32 -3.32 -3.39
N HIS A 219 -6.27 -2.75 -2.84
CA HIS A 219 -5.37 -1.86 -3.59
C HIS A 219 -4.50 -2.58 -4.62
N ASN A 220 -4.45 -2.03 -5.85
CA ASN A 220 -3.64 -2.55 -6.95
C ASN A 220 -2.12 -2.51 -6.69
N ASP A 221 -1.68 -1.73 -5.69
CA ASP A 221 -0.33 -1.71 -5.18
C ASP A 221 0.20 -3.10 -4.82
N ALA A 222 -0.68 -4.03 -4.39
CA ALA A 222 -0.31 -5.41 -4.12
C ALA A 222 0.22 -6.13 -5.37
N MET A 223 -0.42 -5.91 -6.52
CA MET A 223 0.00 -6.51 -7.79
C MET A 223 1.33 -5.91 -8.25
N MET A 224 1.49 -4.59 -8.12
CA MET A 224 2.76 -3.90 -8.39
C MET A 224 3.89 -4.47 -7.53
N LEU A 225 3.71 -4.54 -6.20
CA LEU A 225 4.75 -5.00 -5.27
C LEU A 225 5.07 -6.48 -5.43
N GLY A 226 4.05 -7.31 -5.67
CA GLY A 226 4.21 -8.73 -5.96
C GLY A 226 5.09 -8.97 -7.19
N LEU A 227 4.73 -8.36 -8.33
CA LEU A 227 5.47 -8.44 -9.59
C LEU A 227 6.89 -7.89 -9.46
N LEU A 228 7.06 -6.73 -8.80
CA LEU A 228 8.36 -6.13 -8.52
C LEU A 228 9.25 -7.09 -7.71
N GLY A 229 8.70 -7.68 -6.64
CA GLY A 229 9.41 -8.63 -5.79
C GLY A 229 9.88 -9.87 -6.54
N VAL A 230 9.00 -10.52 -7.29
CA VAL A 230 9.38 -11.72 -8.07
C VAL A 230 10.32 -11.40 -9.23
N GLY A 231 10.21 -10.21 -9.83
CA GLY A 231 11.16 -9.73 -10.85
C GLY A 231 12.58 -9.56 -10.29
N LEU A 232 12.70 -8.97 -9.09
CA LEU A 232 13.98 -8.88 -8.38
C LEU A 232 14.54 -10.26 -8.02
N VAL A 233 13.69 -11.19 -7.57
CA VAL A 233 14.10 -12.58 -7.30
C VAL A 233 14.61 -13.27 -8.57
N ALA A 234 13.94 -13.09 -9.72
CA ALA A 234 14.39 -13.66 -10.98
C ALA A 234 15.75 -13.12 -11.41
N ALA A 235 15.98 -11.80 -11.27
CA ALA A 235 17.27 -11.18 -11.59
C ALA A 235 18.40 -11.64 -10.66
N LEU A 236 18.13 -11.76 -9.35
CA LEU A 236 19.07 -12.34 -8.38
C LEU A 236 19.38 -13.81 -8.71
N GLY A 237 18.39 -14.56 -9.20
CA GLY A 237 18.53 -15.92 -9.73
C GLY A 237 19.16 -15.99 -11.13
N ARG A 238 19.96 -14.99 -11.54
CA ARG A 238 20.68 -14.90 -12.83
C ARG A 238 19.78 -14.92 -14.08
N ARG A 239 18.50 -14.54 -13.97
CA ARG A 239 17.57 -14.37 -15.10
C ARG A 239 17.21 -12.89 -15.29
N PRO A 240 18.15 -12.01 -15.68
CA PRO A 240 17.94 -10.57 -15.69
C PRO A 240 16.90 -10.09 -16.70
N VAL A 241 16.75 -10.78 -17.83
CA VAL A 241 15.72 -10.45 -18.83
C VAL A 241 14.33 -10.71 -18.26
N LEU A 242 14.10 -11.89 -17.67
CA LEU A 242 12.84 -12.19 -16.98
C LEU A 242 12.59 -11.19 -15.83
N GLY A 243 13.63 -10.83 -15.09
CA GLY A 243 13.53 -9.79 -14.07
C GLY A 243 13.09 -8.43 -14.63
N ALA A 244 13.70 -7.99 -15.74
CA ALA A 244 13.33 -6.74 -16.41
C ALA A 244 11.88 -6.79 -16.95
N VAL A 245 11.45 -7.92 -17.51
CA VAL A 245 10.06 -8.13 -17.96
C VAL A 245 9.10 -7.99 -16.78
N LEU A 246 9.30 -8.74 -15.70
CA LEU A 246 8.41 -8.73 -14.52
C LEU A 246 8.37 -7.35 -13.82
N VAL A 247 9.51 -6.66 -13.72
CA VAL A 247 9.57 -5.30 -13.19
C VAL A 247 8.87 -4.30 -14.12
N THR A 248 8.97 -4.49 -15.44
CA THR A 248 8.23 -3.67 -16.40
C THR A 248 6.72 -3.92 -16.28
N LEU A 249 6.28 -5.17 -16.12
CA LEU A 249 4.89 -5.48 -15.85
C LEU A 249 4.41 -4.80 -14.56
N ALA A 250 5.22 -4.79 -13.50
CA ALA A 250 4.94 -4.04 -12.28
C ALA A 250 4.80 -2.53 -12.54
N ALA A 251 5.69 -1.95 -13.34
CA ALA A 251 5.64 -0.53 -13.73
C ALA A 251 4.39 -0.19 -14.55
N LEU A 252 3.90 -1.13 -15.35
CA LEU A 252 2.65 -1.03 -16.11
C LEU A 252 1.41 -1.38 -15.26
N VAL A 253 1.57 -1.77 -13.99
CA VAL A 253 0.52 -1.64 -12.98
C VAL A 253 0.54 -0.23 -12.43
N LYS A 254 1.73 0.20 -11.97
CA LYS A 254 1.95 1.50 -11.34
C LYS A 254 3.39 1.96 -11.54
N ALA A 255 3.54 3.17 -12.09
CA ALA A 255 4.81 3.70 -12.58
C ALA A 255 6.00 3.68 -11.60
N PRO A 256 5.86 3.86 -10.26
CA PRO A 256 6.99 3.86 -9.34
C PRO A 256 7.87 2.60 -9.42
N ALA A 257 7.29 1.43 -9.76
CA ALA A 257 8.06 0.20 -9.91
C ALA A 257 9.12 0.24 -11.03
N LEU A 258 9.07 1.22 -11.94
CA LEU A 258 10.08 1.43 -12.98
C LEU A 258 11.49 1.61 -12.41
N LEU A 259 11.61 2.19 -11.19
CA LEU A 259 12.89 2.31 -10.48
C LEU A 259 13.56 0.94 -10.26
N GLY A 260 12.79 -0.14 -10.25
CA GLY A 260 13.32 -1.50 -10.15
C GLY A 260 14.27 -1.86 -11.28
N LEU A 261 14.13 -1.28 -12.47
CA LEU A 261 15.02 -1.54 -13.60
C LEU A 261 16.47 -1.11 -13.31
N ALA A 262 16.67 -0.04 -12.53
CA ALA A 262 18.00 0.37 -12.09
C ALA A 262 18.66 -0.73 -11.22
N ALA A 263 17.88 -1.38 -10.35
CA ALA A 263 18.35 -2.52 -9.58
C ALA A 263 18.74 -3.70 -10.49
N ILE A 264 17.95 -3.98 -11.54
CA ILE A 264 18.27 -5.04 -12.52
C ILE A 264 19.60 -4.75 -13.23
N VAL A 265 19.83 -3.51 -13.67
CA VAL A 265 21.10 -3.09 -14.29
C VAL A 265 22.27 -3.30 -13.32
N VAL A 266 22.15 -2.85 -12.08
CA VAL A 266 23.19 -3.02 -11.06
C VAL A 266 23.46 -4.49 -10.75
N LEU A 267 22.43 -5.32 -10.66
CA LEU A 267 22.57 -6.76 -10.44
C LEU A 267 23.31 -7.46 -11.60
N GLN A 268 23.01 -7.09 -12.85
CA GLN A 268 23.75 -7.60 -14.00
C GLN A 268 25.22 -7.21 -13.97
N MET A 269 25.52 -5.95 -13.63
CA MET A 269 26.89 -5.47 -13.51
C MET A 269 27.70 -6.23 -12.46
N ARG A 270 27.07 -6.52 -11.31
CA ARG A 270 27.68 -7.36 -10.26
C ARG A 270 27.91 -8.81 -10.71
N GLY A 271 27.12 -9.28 -11.68
CA GLY A 271 27.34 -10.56 -12.36
C GLY A 271 28.46 -10.55 -13.40
N GLY A 272 29.26 -9.48 -13.50
CA GLY A 272 30.39 -9.34 -14.42
C GLY A 272 30.06 -8.72 -15.78
N ARG A 273 28.81 -8.27 -15.98
CA ARG A 273 28.35 -7.75 -17.28
C ARG A 273 28.70 -6.27 -17.44
N HIS A 274 29.25 -5.91 -18.60
CA HIS A 274 29.60 -4.52 -18.90
C HIS A 274 28.40 -3.56 -18.72
N PRO A 275 28.57 -2.37 -18.10
CA PRO A 275 27.47 -1.44 -17.79
C PRO A 275 26.56 -1.14 -18.98
N ALA A 276 27.13 -0.83 -20.15
CA ALA A 276 26.36 -0.51 -21.36
C ALA A 276 25.50 -1.70 -21.83
N ARG A 277 26.02 -2.93 -21.75
CA ARG A 277 25.26 -4.14 -22.12
C ARG A 277 24.15 -4.42 -21.10
N ALA A 278 24.43 -4.25 -19.82
CA ALA A 278 23.43 -4.38 -18.77
C ALA A 278 22.28 -3.38 -18.95
N ALA A 279 22.60 -2.11 -19.22
CA ALA A 279 21.60 -1.08 -19.51
C ALA A 279 20.80 -1.38 -20.79
N LEU A 280 21.48 -1.66 -21.90
CA LEU A 280 20.83 -1.93 -23.19
C LEU A 280 19.87 -3.12 -23.12
N THR A 281 20.28 -4.20 -22.47
CA THR A 281 19.42 -5.39 -22.38
C THR A 281 18.23 -5.22 -21.45
N THR A 282 18.38 -4.49 -20.33
CA THR A 282 17.25 -4.12 -19.48
C THR A 282 16.29 -3.20 -20.26
N ALA A 283 16.82 -2.19 -20.96
CA ALA A 283 16.04 -1.24 -21.74
C ALA A 283 15.28 -1.93 -22.89
N ALA A 284 15.95 -2.81 -23.64
CA ALA A 284 15.34 -3.56 -24.73
C ALA A 284 14.23 -4.49 -24.23
N ALA A 285 14.47 -5.23 -23.15
CA ALA A 285 13.44 -6.09 -22.54
C ALA A 285 12.24 -5.27 -22.03
N SER A 286 12.50 -4.12 -21.42
CA SER A 286 11.44 -3.22 -20.94
C SER A 286 10.63 -2.64 -22.09
N ALA A 287 11.29 -2.06 -23.10
CA ALA A 287 10.64 -1.50 -24.28
C ALA A 287 9.80 -2.56 -25.01
N ALA A 288 10.34 -3.75 -25.25
CA ALA A 288 9.62 -4.85 -25.89
C ALA A 288 8.39 -5.29 -25.07
N THR A 289 8.53 -5.39 -23.74
CA THR A 289 7.41 -5.73 -22.85
C THR A 289 6.33 -4.65 -22.89
N THR A 290 6.72 -3.37 -22.80
CA THR A 290 5.79 -2.25 -22.84
C THR A 290 5.04 -2.19 -24.16
N VAL A 291 5.73 -2.33 -25.30
CA VAL A 291 5.08 -2.37 -26.61
C VAL A 291 4.11 -3.55 -26.68
N ALA A 292 4.57 -4.77 -26.42
CA ALA A 292 3.74 -5.97 -26.51
C ALA A 292 2.47 -5.90 -25.65
N VAL A 293 2.62 -5.51 -24.38
CA VAL A 293 1.49 -5.43 -23.44
C VAL A 293 0.54 -4.29 -23.79
N THR A 294 1.07 -3.12 -24.16
CA THR A 294 0.22 -1.97 -24.54
C THR A 294 -0.58 -2.28 -25.80
N THR A 295 0.04 -2.96 -26.78
CA THR A 295 -0.63 -3.41 -28.00
C THR A 295 -1.73 -4.43 -27.70
N VAL A 296 -1.46 -5.44 -26.87
CA VAL A 296 -2.45 -6.46 -26.48
C VAL A 296 -3.60 -5.84 -25.68
N ALA A 297 -3.30 -4.93 -24.76
CA ALA A 297 -4.31 -4.25 -23.96
C ALA A 297 -5.16 -3.25 -24.77
N GLY A 298 -4.60 -2.68 -25.85
CA GLY A 298 -5.31 -1.73 -26.71
C GLY A 298 -5.60 -0.38 -26.04
N THR A 299 -5.00 -0.07 -24.89
CA THR A 299 -5.24 1.17 -24.14
C THR A 299 -4.38 2.35 -24.59
N GLY A 300 -3.28 2.10 -25.32
CA GLY A 300 -2.32 3.13 -25.71
C GLY A 300 -1.42 3.62 -24.55
N TYR A 301 -0.70 4.72 -24.79
CA TYR A 301 0.36 5.25 -23.90
C TYR A 301 -0.08 6.45 -23.05
N GLY A 302 -1.37 6.79 -23.01
CA GLY A 302 -1.89 7.98 -22.33
C GLY A 302 -1.63 8.01 -20.81
N TRP A 303 -1.36 6.86 -20.20
CA TRP A 303 -0.97 6.77 -18.78
C TRP A 303 0.25 7.63 -18.42
N ILE A 304 1.16 7.89 -19.37
CA ILE A 304 2.35 8.72 -19.14
C ILE A 304 1.93 10.17 -18.84
N ALA A 305 0.99 10.71 -19.61
CA ALA A 305 0.43 12.04 -19.38
C ALA A 305 -0.47 12.07 -18.11
N ALA A 306 -1.12 10.95 -17.79
CA ALA A 306 -1.98 10.80 -16.61
C ALA A 306 -1.20 10.63 -15.28
N LEU A 307 0.14 10.58 -15.28
CA LEU A 307 0.93 10.41 -14.04
C LEU A 307 0.76 11.57 -13.04
N ASN A 308 0.28 12.72 -13.48
CA ASN A 308 -0.02 13.85 -12.59
C ASN A 308 -1.40 13.76 -11.91
N THR A 309 -2.29 12.84 -12.34
CA THR A 309 -3.64 12.68 -11.74
C THR A 309 -3.62 12.53 -10.21
N PRO A 310 -2.68 11.79 -9.57
CA PRO A 310 -2.66 11.66 -8.12
C PRO A 310 -2.41 12.99 -7.37
N VAL A 311 -1.92 14.02 -8.05
CA VAL A 311 -1.68 15.37 -7.49
C VAL A 311 -3.01 16.12 -7.40
N SER A 312 -3.84 15.71 -6.45
CA SER A 312 -5.16 16.31 -6.21
C SER A 312 -5.10 17.48 -5.24
N PRO A 313 -6.08 18.42 -5.25
CA PRO A 313 -6.04 19.61 -4.38
C PRO A 313 -5.92 19.31 -2.89
N HIS A 314 -6.49 18.18 -2.44
CA HIS A 314 -6.53 17.74 -1.04
C HIS A 314 -5.44 16.73 -0.68
N ASN A 315 -4.44 16.52 -1.54
CA ASN A 315 -3.36 15.58 -1.24
C ASN A 315 -2.51 16.05 -0.04
N TRP A 316 -1.97 15.09 0.70
CA TRP A 316 -1.23 15.31 1.95
C TRP A 316 0.29 15.41 1.74
N ALA A 317 0.77 15.54 0.50
CA ALA A 317 2.21 15.59 0.26
C ALA A 317 2.78 16.83 0.95
N LEU A 318 3.95 16.68 1.57
CA LEU A 318 4.63 17.77 2.26
C LEU A 318 4.83 18.98 1.32
N THR A 319 5.20 18.71 0.07
CA THR A 319 5.36 19.70 -0.99
C THR A 319 4.06 20.43 -1.31
N SER A 320 2.94 19.72 -1.41
CA SER A 320 1.62 20.31 -1.62
C SER A 320 1.14 21.12 -0.42
N LEU A 321 1.38 20.66 0.80
CA LEU A 321 1.02 21.37 2.04
C LEU A 321 1.80 22.68 2.17
N LEU A 322 3.12 22.64 1.99
CA LEU A 322 3.98 23.82 2.00
C LEU A 322 3.61 24.76 0.85
N GLY A 323 3.35 24.22 -0.34
CA GLY A 323 2.84 24.97 -1.49
C GLY A 323 1.57 25.77 -1.20
N ARG A 324 0.55 25.10 -0.64
CA ARG A 324 -0.71 25.77 -0.26
C ARG A 324 -0.50 26.81 0.84
N ALA A 325 0.33 26.52 1.84
CA ALA A 325 0.63 27.47 2.92
C ALA A 325 1.37 28.71 2.42
N THR A 326 2.38 28.53 1.56
CA THR A 326 3.09 29.64 0.90
C THR A 326 2.15 30.42 -0.03
N GLY A 327 1.32 29.75 -0.82
CA GLY A 327 0.35 30.40 -1.69
C GLY A 327 -0.63 31.28 -0.91
N ALA A 328 -1.23 30.74 0.16
CA ALA A 328 -2.15 31.48 1.02
C ALA A 328 -1.49 32.69 1.71
N LEU A 329 -0.20 32.61 2.03
CA LEU A 329 0.55 33.75 2.56
C LEU A 329 0.78 34.82 1.48
N LEU A 330 1.19 34.42 0.27
CA LEU A 330 1.43 35.33 -0.85
C LEU A 330 0.13 36.05 -1.28
N GLU A 331 -1.01 35.36 -1.26
CA GLU A 331 -2.33 35.97 -1.51
C GLU A 331 -2.65 37.07 -0.49
N ARG A 332 -2.42 36.80 0.81
CA ARG A 332 -2.62 37.80 1.87
C ARG A 332 -1.72 39.02 1.74
N LEU A 333 -0.56 38.85 1.10
CA LEU A 333 0.39 39.92 0.83
C LEU A 333 0.12 40.65 -0.51
N GLY A 334 -0.93 40.25 -1.25
CA GLY A 334 -1.26 40.84 -2.55
C GLY A 334 -0.26 40.53 -3.65
N SER A 335 0.48 39.42 -3.54
CA SER A 335 1.50 39.03 -4.52
C SER A 335 0.93 38.18 -5.67
N ASP A 336 1.21 38.59 -6.91
CA ASP A 336 0.89 37.82 -8.13
C ASP A 336 1.63 36.48 -8.23
N LEU A 337 2.58 36.20 -7.31
CA LEU A 337 3.35 34.96 -7.28
C LEU A 337 2.61 33.80 -6.61
N ALA A 338 1.47 34.04 -5.94
CA ALA A 338 0.73 33.01 -5.22
C ALA A 338 0.42 31.74 -6.04
N PRO A 339 -0.02 31.82 -7.32
CA PRO A 339 -0.29 30.63 -8.12
C PRO A 339 0.93 29.75 -8.39
N LEU A 340 2.15 30.31 -8.29
CA LEU A 340 3.39 29.59 -8.52
C LEU A 340 3.86 28.79 -7.30
N ALA A 341 3.30 29.04 -6.12
CA ALA A 341 3.78 28.45 -4.87
C ALA A 341 3.74 26.91 -4.89
N VAL A 342 2.61 26.31 -5.27
CA VAL A 342 2.48 24.84 -5.34
C VAL A 342 3.41 24.22 -6.38
N PRO A 343 3.43 24.69 -7.65
CA PRO A 343 4.39 24.19 -8.65
C PRO A 343 5.86 24.29 -8.22
N VAL A 344 6.27 25.38 -7.59
CA VAL A 344 7.64 25.57 -7.10
C VAL A 344 7.98 24.54 -6.02
N TRP A 345 7.10 24.32 -5.05
CA TRP A 345 7.32 23.32 -4.02
C TRP A 345 7.33 21.88 -4.57
N HIS A 346 6.52 21.58 -5.59
CA HIS A 346 6.61 20.31 -6.31
C HIS A 346 7.96 20.14 -7.00
N ALA A 347 8.45 21.17 -7.69
CA ALA A 347 9.76 21.15 -8.33
C ALA A 347 10.90 20.95 -7.32
N VAL A 348 10.84 21.63 -6.16
CA VAL A 348 11.80 21.44 -5.05
C VAL A 348 11.76 20.00 -4.54
N GLY A 349 10.56 19.44 -4.34
CA GLY A 349 10.41 18.04 -3.93
C GLY A 349 11.05 17.05 -4.91
N LEU A 350 10.79 17.24 -6.21
CA LEU A 350 11.39 16.43 -7.27
C LEU A 350 12.92 16.56 -7.31
N ALA A 351 13.46 17.77 -7.11
CA ALA A 351 14.90 17.99 -7.02
C ALA A 351 15.50 17.25 -5.82
N ILE A 352 14.86 17.32 -4.64
CA ILE A 352 15.26 16.57 -3.44
C ILE A 352 15.22 15.06 -3.72
N THR A 353 14.15 14.56 -4.36
CA THR A 353 14.05 13.15 -4.76
C THR A 353 15.20 12.75 -5.67
N ALA A 354 15.51 13.54 -6.70
CA ALA A 354 16.60 13.24 -7.64
C ALA A 354 17.96 13.17 -6.94
N VAL A 355 18.27 14.14 -6.08
CA VAL A 355 19.50 14.15 -5.26
C VAL A 355 19.53 12.95 -4.32
N ALA A 356 18.42 12.64 -3.64
CA ALA A 356 18.33 11.49 -2.74
C ALA A 356 18.59 10.18 -3.49
N LEU A 357 17.97 9.97 -4.64
CA LEU A 357 18.18 8.79 -5.49
C LEU A 357 19.65 8.69 -5.92
N LEU A 358 20.26 9.77 -6.41
CA LEU A 358 21.67 9.78 -6.76
C LEU A 358 22.54 9.36 -5.58
N MET A 359 22.35 9.98 -4.40
CA MET A 359 23.13 9.66 -3.20
C MET A 359 22.92 8.23 -2.70
N ILE A 360 21.68 7.73 -2.76
CA ILE A 360 21.34 6.34 -2.43
C ILE A 360 22.10 5.38 -3.36
N TRP A 361 22.05 5.59 -4.67
CA TRP A 361 22.68 4.69 -5.63
C TRP A 361 24.20 4.81 -5.69
N LEU A 362 24.78 5.97 -5.34
CA LEU A 362 26.22 6.13 -5.15
C LEU A 362 26.73 5.35 -3.93
N ARG A 363 26.01 5.39 -2.80
CA ARG A 363 26.44 4.77 -1.53
C ARG A 363 26.03 3.31 -1.38
N LEU A 364 24.85 2.95 -1.88
CA LEU A 364 24.20 1.66 -1.61
C LEU A 364 24.11 0.78 -2.86
N ARG A 365 24.88 1.09 -3.91
CA ARG A 365 25.04 0.21 -5.09
C ARG A 365 25.32 -1.26 -4.74
N PRO A 366 26.13 -1.60 -3.71
CA PRO A 366 26.35 -2.99 -3.30
C PRO A 366 25.12 -3.67 -2.69
N ARG A 367 24.08 -2.92 -2.32
CA ARG A 367 22.83 -3.40 -1.70
C ARG A 367 21.62 -2.92 -2.53
N PRO A 368 21.48 -3.37 -3.79
CA PRO A 368 20.52 -2.79 -4.75
C PRO A 368 19.04 -2.94 -4.33
N VAL A 369 18.68 -4.01 -3.61
CA VAL A 369 17.31 -4.19 -3.09
C VAL A 369 16.99 -3.14 -2.03
N TYR A 370 17.92 -2.88 -1.11
CA TYR A 370 17.77 -1.85 -0.08
C TYR A 370 17.79 -0.44 -0.67
N ALA A 371 18.70 -0.19 -1.62
CA ALA A 371 18.78 1.08 -2.36
C ALA A 371 17.46 1.39 -3.08
N LEU A 372 16.85 0.39 -3.72
CA LEU A 372 15.54 0.54 -4.36
C LEU A 372 14.43 0.83 -3.35
N GLY A 373 14.41 0.13 -2.20
CA GLY A 373 13.45 0.39 -1.13
C GLY A 373 13.52 1.82 -0.60
N LEU A 374 14.73 2.35 -0.36
CA LEU A 374 14.92 3.75 0.03
C LEU A 374 14.55 4.72 -1.10
N SER A 375 14.79 4.36 -2.36
CA SER A 375 14.42 5.18 -3.52
C SER A 375 12.90 5.34 -3.61
N LEU A 376 12.15 4.24 -3.47
CA LEU A 376 10.68 4.28 -3.47
C LEU A 376 10.12 5.03 -2.26
N ALA A 377 10.75 4.88 -1.08
CA ALA A 377 10.39 5.68 0.10
C ALA A 377 10.63 7.18 -0.13
N ALA A 378 11.74 7.56 -0.77
CA ALA A 378 12.03 8.95 -1.10
C ALA A 378 11.03 9.53 -2.12
N VAL A 379 10.64 8.75 -3.15
CA VAL A 379 9.59 9.16 -4.09
C VAL A 379 8.26 9.36 -3.38
N ALA A 380 7.87 8.44 -2.49
CA ALA A 380 6.62 8.58 -1.74
C ALA A 380 6.64 9.80 -0.79
N ALA A 381 7.77 10.07 -0.13
CA ALA A 381 7.88 11.13 0.86
C ALA A 381 7.99 12.55 0.26
N PHE A 382 8.73 12.70 -0.84
CA PHE A 382 9.05 14.00 -1.44
C PHE A 382 8.32 14.27 -2.77
N GLY A 383 7.62 13.27 -3.30
CA GLY A 383 6.80 13.43 -4.49
C GLY A 383 5.65 14.42 -4.30
N PRO A 384 5.00 14.85 -5.39
CA PRO A 384 3.93 15.85 -5.36
C PRO A 384 2.60 15.30 -4.81
N ALA A 385 2.50 13.98 -4.60
CA ALA A 385 1.33 13.31 -4.04
C ALA A 385 1.76 12.18 -3.09
N ILE A 386 1.05 12.07 -1.95
CA ILE A 386 1.21 10.95 -1.01
C ILE A 386 -0.14 10.44 -0.53
N ARG A 387 -0.24 9.13 -0.39
CA ARG A 387 -1.31 8.42 0.32
C ARG A 387 -0.66 7.41 1.28
N PRO A 388 -1.30 7.02 2.40
CA PRO A 388 -0.64 6.17 3.41
C PRO A 388 -0.12 4.83 2.88
N TRP A 389 -0.80 4.23 1.90
CA TRP A 389 -0.32 3.00 1.27
C TRP A 389 0.92 3.20 0.37
N TYR A 390 1.28 4.42 -0.04
CA TYR A 390 2.52 4.66 -0.81
C TYR A 390 3.77 4.35 0.00
N ALA A 391 3.68 4.39 1.33
CA ALA A 391 4.76 3.95 2.20
C ALA A 391 5.13 2.48 1.93
N LEU A 392 4.17 1.62 1.58
CA LEU A 392 4.39 0.20 1.30
C LEU A 392 5.38 -0.02 0.14
N TRP A 393 5.52 0.94 -0.78
CA TRP A 393 6.45 0.85 -1.91
C TRP A 393 7.89 0.66 -1.45
N GLY A 394 8.33 1.51 -0.52
CA GLY A 394 9.66 1.39 0.07
C GLY A 394 9.70 0.32 1.15
N LEU A 395 8.67 0.28 2.01
CA LEU A 395 8.62 -0.60 3.18
C LEU A 395 8.73 -2.09 2.82
N PHE A 396 8.10 -2.51 1.72
CA PHE A 396 8.18 -3.87 1.21
C PHE A 396 9.63 -4.35 0.99
N LEU A 397 10.45 -3.52 0.33
CA LEU A 397 11.85 -3.87 0.04
C LEU A 397 12.78 -3.61 1.21
N ILE A 398 12.50 -2.58 2.02
CA ILE A 398 13.23 -2.33 3.27
C ILE A 398 13.02 -3.50 4.24
N ALA A 399 11.82 -4.07 4.32
CA ALA A 399 11.55 -5.27 5.12
C ALA A 399 12.44 -6.44 4.71
N ALA A 400 12.67 -6.62 3.41
CA ALA A 400 13.53 -7.67 2.89
C ALA A 400 15.04 -7.38 3.02
N ALA A 401 15.48 -6.11 3.04
CA ALA A 401 16.89 -5.79 2.82
C ALA A 401 17.52 -4.82 3.83
N ALA A 402 16.78 -4.39 4.86
CA ALA A 402 17.32 -3.51 5.90
C ALA A 402 18.55 -4.13 6.59
N PRO A 403 19.65 -3.36 6.74
CA PRO A 403 20.92 -3.87 7.26
C PRO A 403 20.92 -4.02 8.78
N ASP A 404 20.04 -3.32 9.49
CA ASP A 404 20.02 -3.28 10.95
C ASP A 404 18.59 -3.26 11.51
N THR A 405 18.49 -3.59 12.80
CA THR A 405 17.23 -3.64 13.56
C THR A 405 16.63 -2.25 13.81
N SER A 406 17.47 -1.21 13.87
CA SER A 406 17.03 0.17 14.14
C SER A 406 16.16 0.70 12.98
N VAL A 407 16.57 0.45 11.74
CA VAL A 407 15.77 0.74 10.54
C VAL A 407 14.41 0.05 10.61
N ARG A 408 14.37 -1.22 11.01
CA ARG A 408 13.13 -1.98 11.16
C ARG A 408 12.21 -1.38 12.23
N HIS A 409 12.77 -0.90 13.34
CA HIS A 409 12.00 -0.19 14.38
C HIS A 409 11.45 1.14 13.89
N ARG A 410 12.24 1.96 13.18
CA ARG A 410 11.75 3.21 12.58
C ARG A 410 10.62 2.96 11.59
N VAL A 411 10.78 1.96 10.72
CA VAL A 411 9.74 1.54 9.78
C VAL A 411 8.48 1.06 10.51
N ALA A 412 8.65 0.31 11.59
CA ALA A 412 7.53 -0.13 12.41
C ALA A 412 6.79 1.04 13.06
N ALA A 413 7.50 2.05 13.57
CA ALA A 413 6.89 3.25 14.12
C ALA A 413 6.09 4.02 13.05
N VAL A 414 6.67 4.24 11.88
CA VAL A 414 5.98 4.87 10.73
C VAL A 414 4.73 4.09 10.35
N THR A 415 4.82 2.76 10.30
CA THR A 415 3.67 1.87 10.04
C THR A 415 2.54 2.09 11.03
N CYS A 416 2.83 2.14 12.34
CA CYS A 416 1.81 2.35 13.36
C CYS A 416 1.12 3.71 13.22
N VAL A 417 1.88 4.78 12.93
CA VAL A 417 1.33 6.12 12.73
C VAL A 417 0.42 6.16 11.49
N LEU A 418 0.90 5.64 10.36
CA LEU A 418 0.16 5.68 9.11
C LEU A 418 -1.11 4.80 9.14
N ALA A 419 -1.10 3.70 9.90
CA ALA A 419 -2.25 2.82 10.05
C ALA A 419 -3.46 3.49 10.73
N LEU A 420 -3.23 4.57 11.48
CA LEU A 420 -4.27 5.35 12.16
C LEU A 420 -4.70 6.60 11.36
N ALA A 421 -4.04 6.90 10.24
CA ALA A 421 -4.12 8.20 9.58
C ALA A 421 -5.37 8.38 8.70
N VAL A 422 -6.04 7.30 8.27
CA VAL A 422 -7.17 7.38 7.32
C VAL A 422 -8.43 6.84 7.97
N LEU A 423 -9.55 7.52 7.73
CA LEU A 423 -10.87 7.01 8.11
C LEU A 423 -11.26 5.77 7.29
N PRO A 424 -12.05 4.84 7.86
CA PRO A 424 -12.54 3.66 7.13
C PRO A 424 -13.32 3.99 5.85
N SER A 425 -13.95 5.16 5.76
CA SER A 425 -14.65 5.62 4.56
C SER A 425 -13.73 6.07 3.42
N GLY A 426 -12.44 6.30 3.69
CA GLY A 426 -11.46 6.85 2.75
C GLY A 426 -11.61 8.36 2.48
N GLY A 427 -12.58 9.04 3.12
CA GLY A 427 -12.82 10.48 3.01
C GLY A 427 -12.02 11.31 4.02
N PRO A 428 -12.08 12.66 3.90
CA PRO A 428 -11.55 13.55 4.92
C PRO A 428 -12.35 13.40 6.22
N ALA A 429 -11.66 13.55 7.37
CA ALA A 429 -12.30 13.50 8.67
C ALA A 429 -12.83 14.87 9.09
N ASP A 430 -14.04 14.90 9.65
CA ASP A 430 -14.49 16.01 10.49
C ASP A 430 -14.05 15.81 11.96
N LEU A 431 -14.26 16.84 12.79
CA LEU A 431 -13.87 16.82 14.20
C LEU A 431 -14.61 15.74 15.00
N GLY A 432 -15.90 15.51 14.72
CA GLY A 432 -16.71 14.51 15.42
C GLY A 432 -16.24 13.09 15.13
N GLN A 433 -15.97 12.80 13.85
CA GLN A 433 -15.38 11.54 13.40
C GLN A 433 -14.00 11.32 14.01
N LEU A 434 -13.17 12.37 14.10
CA LEU A 434 -11.87 12.27 14.74
C LEU A 434 -12.00 11.92 16.23
N LEU A 435 -12.94 12.56 16.95
CA LEU A 435 -13.19 12.24 18.36
C LEU A 435 -13.62 10.79 18.54
N LEU A 436 -14.55 10.30 17.71
CA LEU A 436 -15.01 8.90 17.74
C LEU A 436 -13.88 7.90 17.43
N ALA A 437 -13.05 8.19 16.43
CA ALA A 437 -11.87 7.40 16.11
C ALA A 437 -10.90 7.33 17.29
N VAL A 438 -10.62 8.47 17.94
CA VAL A 438 -9.79 8.54 19.14
C VAL A 438 -10.42 7.75 20.29
N SER A 439 -11.73 7.87 20.52
CA SER A 439 -12.44 7.11 21.55
C SER A 439 -12.31 5.60 21.35
N GLY A 440 -12.48 5.10 20.11
CA GLY A 440 -12.28 3.68 19.79
C GLY A 440 -10.86 3.21 20.07
N GLY A 441 -9.87 4.01 19.67
CA GLY A 441 -8.46 3.72 19.95
C GLY A 441 -8.14 3.71 21.45
N VAL A 442 -8.61 4.70 22.21
CA VAL A 442 -8.42 4.79 23.67
C VAL A 442 -9.08 3.61 24.37
N LEU A 443 -10.29 3.22 23.98
CA LEU A 443 -10.96 2.04 24.53
C LEU A 443 -10.13 0.77 24.33
N ALA A 444 -9.54 0.57 23.15
CA ALA A 444 -8.65 -0.56 22.90
C ALA A 444 -7.40 -0.52 23.79
N VAL A 445 -6.79 0.65 23.99
CA VAL A 445 -5.66 0.81 24.90
C VAL A 445 -6.04 0.42 26.34
N VAL A 446 -7.21 0.86 26.82
CA VAL A 446 -7.71 0.51 28.16
C VAL A 446 -7.91 -0.99 28.30
N VAL A 447 -8.55 -1.64 27.32
CA VAL A 447 -8.77 -3.10 27.32
C VAL A 447 -7.45 -3.86 27.32
N LEU A 448 -6.49 -3.45 26.48
CA LEU A 448 -5.15 -4.06 26.44
C LEU A 448 -4.39 -3.88 27.75
N TRP A 449 -4.53 -2.71 28.39
CA TRP A 449 -3.91 -2.43 29.69
C TRP A 449 -4.52 -3.30 30.80
N GLN A 450 -5.84 -3.39 30.87
CA GLN A 450 -6.54 -4.26 31.83
C GLN A 450 -6.18 -5.73 31.64
N ALA A 451 -6.14 -6.23 30.39
CA ALA A 451 -5.73 -7.59 30.09
C ALA A 451 -4.28 -7.86 30.53
N ARG A 452 -3.38 -6.88 30.39
CA ARG A 452 -2.00 -6.98 30.86
C ARG A 452 -1.93 -7.02 32.40
N GLN A 453 -2.69 -6.18 33.10
CA GLN A 453 -2.75 -6.18 34.56
C GLN A 453 -3.28 -7.51 35.10
N ALA A 454 -4.37 -8.02 34.53
CA ALA A 454 -4.96 -9.31 34.91
C ALA A 454 -3.97 -10.48 34.72
N ALA A 455 -3.14 -10.44 33.68
CA ALA A 455 -2.11 -11.46 33.45
C ALA A 455 -0.90 -11.35 34.41
N GLN A 456 -0.74 -10.23 35.12
CA GLN A 456 0.33 -9.98 36.09
C GLN A 456 -0.14 -10.14 37.55
N ALA A 457 -1.45 -10.23 37.79
CA ALA A 457 -1.99 -10.44 39.12
C ALA A 457 -1.54 -11.81 39.68
N PRO A 458 -1.07 -11.89 40.93
CA PRO A 458 -0.76 -13.17 41.57
C PRO A 458 -2.03 -14.03 41.60
N VAL A 459 -1.93 -15.29 41.21
CA VAL A 459 -3.00 -16.26 41.46
C VAL A 459 -3.11 -16.39 42.98
N LEU A 460 -4.09 -15.71 43.59
CA LEU A 460 -4.43 -15.94 44.98
C LEU A 460 -4.81 -17.43 45.09
N GLY A 461 -3.95 -18.17 45.79
CA GLY A 461 -4.11 -19.60 45.95
C GLY A 461 -5.50 -19.93 46.47
N ARG A 462 -6.10 -20.96 45.89
CA ARG A 462 -7.17 -21.70 46.58
C ARG A 462 -6.58 -22.16 47.91
N THR A 463 -6.91 -21.46 48.99
CA THR A 463 -6.88 -22.03 50.33
C THR A 463 -7.92 -23.14 50.37
N ALA A 464 -7.52 -24.24 50.99
CA ALA A 464 -8.16 -25.56 51.02
C ALA A 464 -9.65 -25.56 51.35
#